data_AF-A0A238C0V4-F1
#
_entry.id   AF-A0A238C0V4-F1
#
_cell.length_a   1.000
_cell.length_b   1.000
_cell.length_c   1.000
_cell.angle_alpha   90.00
_cell.angle_beta   90.00
_cell.angle_gamma   90.00
#
_symmetry.space_group_name_H-M   'P 1'
#
loop_
_entity.id
_entity.type
_entity.pdbx_description
1 polymer ?
#
loop_
_entity_poly.entity_id
_entity_poly.type
_entity_poly.pdbx_seq_one_letter_code
_entity_poly.pdbx_strand_id
1 'polypeptide(L)'
;MYSDRIAQRPSEGSFVFSKLTAADEGVYQCEATNDNGTAISEKITLKQTWIRYFPKAEPEIIRVDLGDPYQRNCTPPESNPPARVYWIFKLFVKGIL
;
A
#
# COMPACT_ATOMS: atom_id res chain seq x y z
N MET A 1 -14.06 -6.69 23.42
CA MET A 1 -14.30 -7.93 22.65
C MET A 1 -13.48 -7.80 21.38
N TYR A 2 -12.23 -8.26 21.43
CA TYR A 2 -11.31 -8.17 20.29
C TYR A 2 -11.83 -9.07 19.16
N SER A 3 -11.82 -8.57 17.92
CA SER A 3 -12.26 -9.30 16.73
C SER A 3 -11.36 -10.52 16.49
N ASP A 4 -11.92 -11.63 15.99
CA ASP A 4 -11.21 -12.90 15.70
C ASP A 4 -10.01 -12.77 14.75
N ARG A 5 -9.80 -11.59 14.17
CA ARG A 5 -8.69 -11.25 13.29
C ARG A 5 -7.42 -10.79 14.02
N ILE A 6 -7.46 -10.60 15.34
CA ILE A 6 -6.33 -10.11 16.14
C ILE A 6 -5.99 -11.14 17.21
N ALA A 7 -4.72 -11.54 17.25
CA ALA A 7 -4.23 -12.53 18.21
C ALA A 7 -2.97 -12.03 18.92
N GLN A 8 -2.96 -12.14 20.25
CA GLN A 8 -1.72 -12.09 21.02
C GLN A 8 -1.13 -13.49 21.11
N ARG A 9 0.18 -13.60 20.85
CA ARG A 9 0.98 -14.82 21.02
C ARG A 9 2.12 -14.52 22.00
N PRO A 10 1.85 -14.55 23.31
CA PRO A 10 2.82 -14.14 24.33
C PRO A 10 4.10 -14.98 24.33
N SER A 11 3.99 -16.28 24.04
CA SER A 11 5.15 -17.19 23.93
C SER A 11 6.10 -16.83 22.78
N GLU A 12 5.59 -16.18 21.74
CA GLU A 12 6.34 -15.71 20.58
C GLU A 12 6.66 -14.20 20.68
N GLY A 13 6.21 -13.52 21.75
CA GLY A 13 6.32 -12.07 21.90
C GLY A 13 5.59 -11.28 20.78
N SER A 14 4.55 -11.85 20.19
CA SER A 14 3.96 -11.35 18.94
C SER A 14 2.51 -10.91 19.08
N PHE A 15 2.15 -9.81 18.41
CA PHE A 15 0.77 -9.34 18.25
C PHE A 15 0.42 -9.32 16.77
N VAL A 16 -0.53 -10.16 16.37
CA VAL A 16 -0.75 -10.53 14.97
C VAL A 16 -2.12 -10.06 14.50
N PHE A 17 -2.13 -9.35 13.37
CA PHE A 17 -3.35 -9.01 12.63
C PHE A 17 -3.44 -9.93 11.41
N SER A 18 -4.43 -10.84 11.36
CA SER A 18 -4.66 -11.68 10.18
C SER A 18 -5.33 -10.90 9.04
N LYS A 19 -6.07 -9.84 9.38
CA LYS A 19 -6.62 -8.88 8.44
C LYS A 19 -6.57 -7.48 9.05
N LEU A 20 -5.84 -6.59 8.37
CA LEU A 20 -5.72 -5.19 8.74
C LEU A 20 -6.89 -4.37 8.18
N THR A 21 -7.41 -3.47 8.99
CA THR A 21 -8.49 -2.53 8.67
C THR A 21 -8.06 -1.11 9.05
N ALA A 22 -8.74 -0.10 8.50
CA ALA A 22 -8.44 1.30 8.81
C ALA A 22 -8.60 1.63 10.31
N ALA A 23 -9.46 0.90 11.02
CA ALA A 23 -9.66 1.08 12.47
C ALA A 23 -8.48 0.58 13.32
N ASP A 24 -7.55 -0.19 12.74
CA ASP A 24 -6.35 -0.67 13.43
C ASP A 24 -5.18 0.30 13.33
N GLU A 25 -5.28 1.34 12.49
CA GLU A 25 -4.22 2.31 12.35
C GLU A 25 -3.97 3.02 13.69
N GLY A 26 -2.70 3.18 14.03
CA GLY A 26 -2.34 3.75 15.32
C GLY A 26 -0.89 3.52 15.69
N VAL A 27 -0.56 3.98 16.89
CA VAL A 27 0.77 3.78 17.48
C VAL A 27 0.70 2.63 18.47
N TYR A 28 1.54 1.63 18.25
CA TYR A 28 1.64 0.45 19.10
C TYR A 28 2.97 0.45 19.84
N GLN A 29 2.97 -0.14 21.02
CA GLN A 29 4.15 -0.27 21.87
C GLN A 29 4.02 -1.57 22.67
N CYS A 30 5.08 -2.37 22.69
CA CYS A 30 5.17 -3.56 23.51
C CYS A 30 5.71 -3.20 24.90
N GLU A 31 5.08 -3.79 25.92
CA GLU A 31 5.46 -3.73 27.33
C GLU A 31 5.71 -5.16 27.82
N ALA A 32 6.88 -5.40 28.41
CA ALA A 32 7.27 -6.70 28.94
C ALA A 32 7.64 -6.58 30.42
N THR A 33 7.00 -7.37 31.28
CA THR A 33 7.14 -7.29 32.74
C THR A 33 7.64 -8.62 33.30
N ASN A 34 8.62 -8.55 34.21
CA ASN A 34 9.07 -9.66 35.04
C ASN A 34 9.23 -9.19 36.51
N ASP A 35 9.69 -10.07 37.40
CA ASP A 35 9.85 -9.76 38.83
C ASP A 35 10.84 -8.62 39.11
N ASN A 36 11.72 -8.31 38.16
CA ASN A 36 12.73 -7.27 38.27
C ASN A 36 12.28 -5.92 37.65
N GLY A 37 11.08 -5.87 37.06
CA GLY A 37 10.47 -4.64 36.54
C GLY A 37 9.89 -4.80 35.14
N THR A 38 9.69 -3.65 34.48
CA THR A 38 9.03 -3.54 33.18
C THR A 38 9.93 -2.85 32.17
N ALA A 39 10.12 -3.48 31.01
CA ALA A 39 10.77 -2.88 29.85
C ALA A 39 9.71 -2.47 28.82
N ILE A 40 9.91 -1.30 28.20
CA ILE A 40 9.02 -0.76 27.18
C ILE A 40 9.82 -0.59 25.89
N SER A 41 9.26 -1.07 24.78
CA SER A 41 9.84 -0.95 23.44
C SER A 41 9.68 0.44 22.83
N GLU A 42 10.37 0.71 21.72
CA GLU A 42 10.09 1.88 20.89
C GLU A 42 8.68 1.83 20.29
N LYS A 43 8.10 3.01 20.05
CA LYS A 43 6.78 3.13 19.43
C LYS A 43 6.85 2.79 17.95
N ILE A 44 5.92 1.97 17.48
CA ILE A 44 5.74 1.66 16.05
C ILE A 44 4.42 2.26 15.54
N THR A 45 4.42 2.75 14.31
CA THR A 45 3.19 3.27 13.68
C THR A 45 2.67 2.26 12.68
N LEU A 46 1.45 1.76 12.91
CA LEU A 46 0.73 0.88 11.99
C LEU A 46 -0.15 1.73 11.07
N LYS A 47 0.03 1.58 9.75
CA LYS A 47 -0.81 2.20 8.72
C LYS A 47 -1.27 1.15 7.72
N GLN A 48 -2.52 1.21 7.32
CA GLN A 48 -3.07 0.32 6.32
C GLN A 48 -2.60 0.74 4.93
N THR A 49 -2.19 -0.24 4.12
CA THR A 49 -1.84 -0.01 2.72
C THR A 49 -3.07 -0.14 1.83
N TRP A 50 -3.23 0.79 0.89
CA TRP A 50 -4.35 0.81 -0.05
C TRP A 50 -4.02 1.62 -1.31
N ILE A 51 -4.73 1.33 -2.39
CA ILE A 51 -4.68 2.07 -3.66
C ILE A 51 -6.10 2.13 -4.24
N ARG A 52 -6.54 3.30 -4.69
CA ARG A 52 -7.83 3.45 -5.38
C ARG A 52 -7.73 2.96 -6.83
N TYR A 53 -8.88 2.79 -7.47
CA TYR A 53 -8.93 2.54 -8.90
C TYR A 53 -8.61 3.81 -9.70
N PHE A 54 -8.03 3.65 -10.88
CA PHE A 54 -7.97 4.73 -11.85
C PHE A 54 -9.39 5.20 -12.20
N PRO A 55 -9.61 6.50 -12.39
CA PRO A 55 -10.88 7.00 -12.88
C PRO A 55 -11.17 6.38 -14.25
N LYS A 56 -12.43 6.04 -14.50
CA LYS A 56 -12.86 5.61 -15.84
C LYS A 56 -12.74 6.82 -16.77
N ALA A 57 -11.95 6.67 -17.82
CA ALA A 57 -11.77 7.68 -18.85
C ALA A 57 -11.83 7.00 -20.22
N GLU A 58 -12.44 7.69 -21.18
CA GLU A 58 -12.43 7.24 -22.57
C GLU A 58 -11.01 7.34 -23.16
N PRO A 59 -10.65 6.44 -24.08
CA PRO A 59 -9.38 6.54 -24.79
C PRO A 59 -9.27 7.87 -25.53
N GLU A 60 -8.19 8.61 -25.28
CA GLU A 60 -7.91 9.86 -25.96
C GLU A 60 -7.15 9.59 -27.26
N ILE A 61 -7.61 10.15 -28.38
CA ILE A 61 -6.89 10.12 -29.66
C ILE A 61 -6.03 11.38 -29.75
N ILE A 62 -4.73 11.19 -29.93
CA ILE A 62 -3.77 12.29 -29.96
C ILE A 62 -3.02 12.21 -31.27
N ARG A 63 -2.99 13.33 -31.99
CA ARG A 63 -2.24 13.50 -33.22
C ARG A 63 -0.96 14.26 -32.90
N VAL A 64 0.16 13.73 -33.34
CA VAL A 64 1.50 14.29 -33.13
C VAL A 64 2.18 14.30 -34.49
N ASP A 65 2.82 15.43 -34.83
CA ASP A 65 3.54 15.54 -36.09
C ASP A 65 4.85 14.76 -36.04
N LEU A 66 5.30 14.31 -37.20
CA LEU A 66 6.54 13.53 -37.31
C LEU A 66 7.73 14.39 -36.86
N GLY A 67 8.46 13.90 -35.85
CA GLY A 67 9.62 14.58 -35.29
C GLY A 67 9.33 15.32 -33.98
N ASP A 68 8.05 15.53 -33.64
CA ASP A 68 7.69 16.21 -32.39
C ASP A 68 7.72 15.26 -31.20
N PRO A 69 8.26 15.70 -30.05
CA PRO A 69 8.21 14.92 -28.82
C PRO A 69 6.80 14.92 -28.25
N TYR A 70 6.40 13.78 -27.69
CA TYR A 70 5.13 13.64 -27.01
C TYR A 70 5.32 13.04 -25.62
N GLN A 71 4.72 13.69 -24.62
CA GLN A 71 4.71 13.24 -23.23
C GLN A 71 3.29 13.33 -22.67
N ARG A 72 2.90 12.34 -21.87
CA ARG A 72 1.71 12.41 -21.02
C ARG A 72 2.08 12.48 -19.56
N ASN A 73 1.25 13.21 -18.82
CA ASN A 73 1.24 13.10 -17.38
C ASN A 73 0.45 11.85 -17.00
N CYS A 74 1.07 10.98 -16.19
CA CYS A 74 0.37 9.89 -15.53
C CYS A 74 0.03 10.35 -14.13
N THR A 75 -1.26 10.55 -13.85
CA THR A 75 -1.75 10.82 -12.50
C THR A 75 -2.18 9.49 -11.89
N PRO A 76 -1.38 8.90 -10.96
CA PRO A 76 -1.78 7.67 -10.29
C PRO A 76 -3.02 7.93 -9.41
N PRO A 77 -3.82 6.89 -9.14
CA PRO A 77 -4.87 6.99 -8.15
C PRO A 77 -4.27 7.24 -6.76
N GLU A 78 -5.08 7.81 -5.87
CA GLU A 78 -4.68 7.98 -4.46
C GLU A 78 -4.29 6.63 -3.85
N SER A 79 -3.21 6.64 -3.07
CA SER A 79 -2.72 5.45 -2.41
C SER A 79 -1.96 5.78 -1.13
N ASN A 80 -1.89 4.82 -0.23
CA ASN A 80 -1.00 4.82 0.92
C ASN A 80 -0.14 3.54 0.92
N PRO A 81 1.19 3.64 0.87
CA PRO A 81 1.97 4.86 0.58
C PRO A 81 1.72 5.38 -0.85
N PRO A 82 2.22 6.58 -1.21
CA PRO A 82 2.16 7.07 -2.58
C PRO A 82 2.72 6.05 -3.58
N ALA A 83 2.00 5.84 -4.68
CA ALA A 83 2.35 4.84 -5.69
C ALA A 83 3.61 5.25 -6.46
N ARG A 84 4.42 4.26 -6.85
CA ARG A 84 5.52 4.45 -7.79
C ARG A 84 4.99 4.29 -9.21
N VAL A 85 5.29 5.26 -10.08
CA VAL A 85 4.77 5.31 -11.44
C VAL A 85 5.92 5.15 -12.43
N TYR A 86 5.76 4.27 -13.41
CA TYR A 86 6.69 4.08 -14.51
C TYR A 86 5.92 3.83 -15.82
N TRP A 87 6.46 4.35 -16.91
CA TRP A 87 5.93 4.12 -18.24
C TRP A 87 6.41 2.77 -18.78
N ILE A 88 5.51 1.99 -19.36
CA ILE A 88 5.85 0.77 -20.10
C ILE A 88 5.32 0.88 -21.54
N PHE A 89 6.16 0.52 -22.50
CA PHE A 89 5.71 0.34 -23.88
C PHE A 89 4.98 -0.99 -23.98
N LYS A 90 3.66 -0.94 -24.12
CA LYS A 90 2.88 -2.14 -24.45
C LYS A 90 3.02 -2.39 -25.94
N LEU A 91 3.95 -3.27 -26.33
CA LEU A 91 4.02 -3.77 -27.69
C LEU A 91 2.69 -4.47 -28.03
N PHE A 92 1.86 -3.81 -28.83
CA PHE A 92 0.76 -4.48 -29.52
C PHE A 92 1.37 -5.23 -30.71
N VAL A 93 1.76 -6.48 -30.50
CA VAL A 93 1.98 -7.40 -31.62
C VAL A 93 0.59 -7.73 -32.16
N LYS A 94 0.07 -6.91 -33.09
CA LYS A 94 -1.02 -7.37 -33.96
C LYS A 94 -0.46 -8.54 -34.76
N GLY A 95 -1.10 -9.70 -34.64
CA GLY A 95 -0.66 -10.95 -35.24
C GLY A 95 -0.17 -10.79 -36.67
N ILE A 96 1.05 -11.28 -36.91
CA ILE A 96 1.46 -11.74 -38.23
C ILE A 96 0.74 -13.08 -38.42
N LEU A 97 -0.35 -13.04 -39.18
CA LEU A 97 -0.79 -14.14 -40.06
C LEU A 97 -1.00 -13.51 -41.43
#